data_AF-A0A2X1M4N9-F1
#
_entry.id   AF-A0A2X1M4N9-F1
#
_cell.length_a   1.000
_cell.length_b   1.000
_cell.length_c   1.000
_cell.angle_alpha   90.00
_cell.angle_beta   90.00
_cell.angle_gamma   90.00
#
_symmetry.space_group_name_H-M   'P 1'
#
loop_
_entity.id
_entity.type
_entity.pdbx_description
1 polymer ?
#
loop_
_entity_poly.entity_id
_entity_poly.type
_entity_poly.pdbx_seq_one_letter_code
_entity_poly.pdbx_strand_id
1 'polypeptide(L)'
;MEDLNVVDSINGAGSWLVANQALLLSYAVNIVAALAIIIVGLIIARMISNAVNRLMISRKIDATVADFLSALVRYGIIAFTLIAALGRVGVQTASVIAVLGAAGLAVGLALQGSLF
;
A
#
# COMPACT_ATOMS: atom_id res chain seq x y z
N MET A 1 -30.08 37.18 18.46
CA MET A 1 -28.87 37.57 17.71
C MET A 1 -27.95 36.37 17.49
N GLU A 2 -27.93 35.37 18.38
CA GLU A 2 -27.14 34.13 18.21
C GLU A 2 -27.63 33.23 17.05
N ASP A 3 -28.94 33.14 16.79
CA ASP A 3 -29.48 32.29 15.71
C ASP A 3 -29.06 32.73 14.30
N LEU A 4 -28.83 34.03 14.09
CA LEU A 4 -28.39 34.57 12.79
C LEU A 4 -26.93 34.20 12.49
N ASN A 5 -26.08 34.09 13.52
CA ASN A 5 -24.67 33.73 13.38
C ASN A 5 -24.49 32.22 13.07
N VAL A 6 -25.36 31.37 13.61
CA VAL A 6 -25.36 29.93 13.33
C VAL A 6 -25.81 29.66 11.89
N VAL A 7 -26.82 30.38 11.40
CA VAL A 7 -27.33 30.25 10.03
C VAL A 7 -26.28 30.72 9.01
N ASP A 8 -25.57 31.82 9.26
CA ASP A 8 -24.48 32.28 8.39
C ASP A 8 -23.26 31.35 8.42
N SER A 9 -22.96 30.73 9.56
CA SER A 9 -21.89 29.72 9.68
C SER A 9 -22.23 28.45 8.89
N ILE A 10 -23.49 28.02 8.89
CA ILE A 10 -23.96 26.85 8.13
C ILE A 10 -23.97 27.14 6.62
N ASN A 11 -24.38 28.35 6.21
CA ASN A 11 -24.34 28.78 4.81
C ASN A 11 -22.90 28.99 4.30
N GLY A 12 -22.02 29.52 5.15
CA GLY A 12 -20.57 29.60 4.89
C GLY A 12 -19.93 28.23 4.72
N ALA A 13 -20.21 27.29 5.64
CA ALA A 13 -19.73 25.92 5.53
C ALA A 13 -20.29 25.19 4.30
N GLY A 14 -21.57 25.40 3.97
CA GLY A 14 -22.23 24.83 2.79
C GLY A 14 -21.62 25.35 1.48
N SER A 15 -21.40 26.65 1.36
CA SER A 15 -20.76 27.25 0.18
C SER A 15 -19.30 26.83 0.01
N TRP A 16 -18.55 26.69 1.11
CA TRP A 16 -17.18 26.18 1.09
C TRP A 16 -17.13 24.69 0.70
N LEU A 17 -18.07 23.88 1.19
CA LEU A 17 -18.21 22.48 0.80
C LEU A 17 -18.57 22.32 -0.68
N VAL A 18 -19.47 23.15 -1.22
CA VAL A 18 -19.84 23.13 -2.65
C VAL A 18 -18.69 23.64 -3.53
N ALA A 19 -17.98 24.69 -3.10
CA ALA A 19 -16.81 25.19 -3.83
C ALA A 19 -15.64 24.18 -3.87
N ASN A 20 -15.48 23.38 -2.81
CA ASN A 20 -14.39 22.39 -2.70
C ASN A 20 -14.85 20.94 -2.95
N GLN A 21 -16.10 20.72 -3.38
CA GLN A 21 -16.69 19.40 -3.60
C GLN A 21 -15.88 18.57 -4.59
N ALA A 22 -15.35 19.21 -5.64
CA ALA A 22 -14.53 18.54 -6.66
C ALA A 22 -13.23 17.97 -6.06
N LEU A 23 -12.59 18.70 -5.14
CA LEU A 23 -11.38 18.24 -4.45
C LEU A 23 -11.71 17.09 -3.49
N LEU A 24 -12.75 17.27 -2.67
CA LEU A 24 -13.20 16.25 -1.71
C LEU A 24 -13.59 14.93 -2.40
N LEU A 25 -14.33 14.99 -3.51
CA LEU A 25 -14.66 13.82 -4.32
C LEU A 25 -13.41 13.18 -4.95
N SER A 26 -12.46 13.97 -5.44
CA SER A 26 -11.21 13.42 -6.01
C SER A 26 -10.38 12.67 -4.96
N TYR A 27 -10.28 13.21 -3.73
CA TYR A 27 -9.58 12.55 -2.63
C TYR A 27 -10.30 11.26 -2.20
N ALA A 28 -11.64 11.29 -2.11
CA ALA A 28 -12.43 10.12 -1.79
C ALA A 28 -12.22 9.00 -2.84
N VAL A 29 -12.26 9.32 -4.14
CA VAL A 29 -12.00 8.36 -5.22
C VAL A 29 -10.57 7.81 -5.15
N ASN A 30 -9.57 8.67 -4.89
CA ASN A 30 -8.19 8.25 -4.76
C ASN A 30 -7.96 7.30 -3.56
N ILE A 31 -8.61 7.56 -2.43
CA ILE A 31 -8.54 6.69 -1.25
C ILE A 31 -9.17 5.33 -1.55
N VAL A 32 -10.36 5.31 -2.15
CA VAL A 32 -11.04 4.06 -2.54
C VAL A 32 -10.20 3.29 -3.56
N ALA A 33 -9.62 3.97 -4.54
CA ALA A 33 -8.73 3.35 -5.52
C ALA A 33 -7.47 2.79 -4.87
N ALA A 34 -6.87 3.51 -3.91
CA ALA A 34 -5.70 3.02 -3.17
C ALA A 34 -6.03 1.75 -2.36
N LEU A 35 -7.17 1.73 -1.66
CA LEU A 35 -7.64 0.55 -0.95
C LEU A 35 -7.89 -0.63 -1.90
N ALA A 36 -8.53 -0.37 -3.05
CA ALA A 36 -8.74 -1.39 -4.07
C ALA A 36 -7.41 -1.96 -4.59
N ILE A 37 -6.42 -1.10 -4.85
CA ILE A 37 -5.07 -1.53 -5.28
C ILE A 37 -4.42 -2.41 -4.20
N ILE A 38 -4.50 -2.04 -2.93
CA ILE A 38 -3.94 -2.84 -1.82
C ILE A 38 -4.59 -4.22 -1.78
N ILE A 39 -5.92 -4.28 -1.84
CA ILE A 39 -6.66 -5.55 -1.79
C ILE A 39 -6.26 -6.44 -2.97
N VAL A 40 -6.29 -5.90 -4.20
CA VAL A 40 -5.94 -6.64 -5.41
C VAL A 40 -4.48 -7.08 -5.37
N GLY A 41 -3.57 -6.20 -4.97
CA GLY A 41 -2.14 -6.51 -4.88
C GLY A 41 -1.82 -7.58 -3.84
N LEU A 42 -2.51 -7.62 -2.70
CA LEU A 42 -2.36 -8.68 -1.70
C LEU A 42 -2.84 -10.04 -2.23
N ILE A 43 -3.95 -10.05 -2.99
CA ILE A 43 -4.45 -11.28 -3.62
C ILE A 43 -3.45 -11.78 -4.66
N ILE A 44 -2.97 -10.89 -5.54
CA ILE A 44 -1.97 -11.21 -6.56
C ILE A 44 -0.67 -11.71 -5.92
N ALA A 45 -0.18 -11.02 -4.87
CA ALA A 45 1.03 -11.41 -4.16
C ALA A 45 0.94 -12.84 -3.63
N ARG A 46 -0.21 -13.19 -3.03
CA ARG A 46 -0.45 -14.53 -2.50
C ARG A 46 -0.57 -15.58 -3.60
N MET A 47 -1.25 -15.27 -4.71
CA MET A 47 -1.38 -16.19 -5.83
C MET A 47 -0.02 -16.48 -6.47
N ILE A 48 0.77 -15.43 -6.76
CA ILE A 48 2.08 -15.56 -7.40
C ILE A 48 3.07 -16.26 -6.47
N SER A 49 3.15 -15.89 -5.19
CA SER A 49 4.06 -16.55 -4.26
C SER A 49 3.77 -18.05 -4.14
N ASN A 50 2.49 -18.42 -4.05
CA ASN A 50 2.08 -19.82 -3.99
C ASN A 50 2.39 -20.58 -5.29
N ALA A 51 2.21 -19.93 -6.46
CA ALA A 51 2.54 -20.52 -7.74
C ALA A 51 4.05 -20.76 -7.87
N VAL A 52 4.87 -19.78 -7.49
CA VAL A 52 6.34 -19.90 -7.47
C VAL A 52 6.78 -21.01 -6.52
N ASN A 53 6.24 -21.07 -5.31
CA ASN A 53 6.58 -22.12 -4.35
C ASN A 53 6.26 -23.52 -4.89
N ARG A 54 5.05 -23.71 -5.41
CA ARG A 54 4.63 -24.98 -6.03
C ARG A 54 5.53 -25.38 -7.19
N LEU A 55 5.92 -24.42 -8.03
CA LEU A 55 6.83 -24.65 -9.15
C LEU A 55 8.20 -25.10 -8.65
N MET A 56 8.76 -24.44 -7.64
CA MET A 56 10.07 -24.77 -7.08
C MET A 56 10.08 -26.16 -6.43
N ILE A 57 9.06 -26.50 -5.64
CA ILE A 57 8.90 -27.83 -5.03
C ILE A 57 8.77 -28.91 -6.13
N SER A 58 8.00 -28.65 -7.19
CA SER A 58 7.85 -29.59 -8.31
C SER A 58 9.16 -29.85 -9.06
N ARG A 59 10.09 -28.87 -9.03
CA ARG A 59 11.44 -28.97 -9.62
C ARG A 59 12.46 -29.62 -8.67
N LYS A 60 12.03 -30.15 -7.52
CA LYS A 60 12.89 -30.72 -6.47
C LYS A 60 13.90 -29.72 -5.90
N ILE A 61 13.55 -28.43 -5.86
CA ILE A 61 14.31 -27.46 -5.06
C ILE A 61 13.99 -27.71 -3.58
N ASP A 62 15.00 -27.51 -2.72
CA ASP A 62 14.84 -27.62 -1.27
C ASP A 62 13.69 -26.74 -0.75
N ALA A 63 12.89 -27.29 0.17
CA ALA A 63 11.70 -26.62 0.69
C ALA A 63 12.04 -25.29 1.38
N THR A 64 13.18 -25.22 2.08
CA THR A 64 13.63 -24.01 2.78
C THR A 64 13.95 -22.90 1.79
N VAL A 65 14.65 -23.24 0.71
CA VAL A 65 15.00 -22.28 -0.35
C VAL A 65 13.76 -21.83 -1.12
N ALA A 66 12.84 -22.75 -1.40
CA ALA A 66 11.58 -22.46 -2.06
C ALA A 66 10.70 -21.50 -1.24
N ASP A 67 10.58 -21.74 0.06
CA ASP A 67 9.84 -20.86 0.96
C ASP A 67 10.50 -19.48 1.10
N PHE A 68 11.84 -19.42 1.18
CA PHE A 68 12.57 -18.16 1.23
C PHE A 68 12.38 -17.32 -0.05
N LEU A 69 12.54 -17.92 -1.23
CA LEU A 69 12.32 -17.22 -2.50
C LEU A 69 10.86 -16.81 -2.69
N SER A 70 9.91 -17.68 -2.33
CA SER A 70 8.48 -17.39 -2.35
C SER A 70 8.15 -16.19 -1.45
N ALA A 71 8.73 -16.13 -0.26
CA ALA A 71 8.59 -14.99 0.64
C ALA A 71 9.16 -13.71 0.04
N LEU A 72 10.37 -13.75 -0.55
CA LEU A 72 10.96 -12.60 -1.24
C LEU A 72 10.06 -12.08 -2.36
N VAL A 73 9.53 -12.96 -3.20
CA VAL A 73 8.58 -12.59 -4.28
C VAL A 73 7.32 -11.96 -3.70
N ARG A 74 6.75 -12.56 -2.63
CA ARG A 74 5.56 -12.03 -1.97
C ARG A 74 5.79 -10.61 -1.44
N TYR A 75 6.87 -10.38 -0.70
CA TYR A 75 7.19 -9.07 -0.13
C TYR A 75 7.54 -8.04 -1.22
N GLY A 76 8.19 -8.47 -2.31
CA GLY A 76 8.42 -7.62 -3.48
C GLY A 76 7.13 -7.10 -4.11
N ILE A 77 6.15 -7.99 -4.35
CA ILE A 77 4.84 -7.60 -4.90
C ILE A 77 4.10 -6.67 -3.95
N ILE A 78 4.15 -6.93 -2.63
CA ILE A 78 3.55 -6.05 -1.62
C ILE A 78 4.20 -4.66 -1.64
N ALA A 79 5.53 -4.58 -1.75
CA ALA A 79 6.23 -3.31 -1.84
C ALA A 79 5.78 -2.49 -3.07
N PHE A 80 5.71 -3.10 -4.26
CA PHE A 80 5.18 -2.44 -5.46
C PHE A 80 3.72 -2.01 -5.30
N THR A 81 2.90 -2.85 -4.66
CA THR A 81 1.49 -2.54 -4.37
C THR A 81 1.37 -1.31 -3.47
N LEU A 82 2.17 -1.24 -2.41
CA LEU A 82 2.20 -0.09 -1.50
C LEU A 82 2.63 1.19 -2.22
N ILE A 83 3.66 1.12 -3.05
CA ILE A 83 4.12 2.27 -3.84
C ILE A 83 3.00 2.76 -4.77
N ALA A 84 2.31 1.86 -5.46
CA ALA A 84 1.20 2.21 -6.34
C ALA A 84 0.01 2.81 -5.58
N ALA A 85 -0.36 2.24 -4.43
CA ALA A 85 -1.45 2.73 -3.60
C ALA A 85 -1.13 4.11 -2.99
N LEU A 86 0.05 4.28 -2.42
CA LEU A 86 0.50 5.54 -1.82
C LEU A 86 0.65 6.65 -2.89
N GLY A 87 1.08 6.29 -4.10
CA GLY A 87 1.10 7.21 -5.23
C GLY A 87 -0.28 7.76 -5.61
N ARG A 88 -1.35 6.97 -5.46
CA ARG A 88 -2.74 7.45 -5.66
C ARG A 88 -3.18 8.44 -4.59
N VAL A 89 -2.70 8.29 -3.37
CA VAL A 89 -3.00 9.18 -2.23
C VAL A 89 -2.18 10.50 -2.31
N GLY A 90 -1.28 10.64 -3.28
CA GLY A 90 -0.44 11.82 -3.46
C GLY A 90 0.85 11.79 -2.63
N VAL A 91 1.19 10.63 -2.06
CA VAL A 91 2.47 10.45 -1.37
C VAL A 91 3.59 10.34 -2.40
N GLN A 92 4.69 11.03 -2.15
CA GLN A 92 5.85 10.99 -3.03
C GLN A 92 6.47 9.58 -3.04
N THR A 93 6.43 8.92 -4.19
CA THR A 93 6.90 7.54 -4.35
C THR A 93 8.37 7.37 -3.97
N ALA A 94 9.21 8.39 -4.20
CA ALA A 94 10.61 8.40 -3.77
C ALA A 94 10.77 8.26 -2.25
N SER A 95 9.94 8.97 -1.47
CA SER A 95 9.95 8.85 0.00
C SER A 95 9.52 7.46 0.46
N VAL A 96 8.53 6.86 -0.21
CA VAL A 96 8.08 5.49 0.08
C VAL A 96 9.19 4.49 -0.21
N ILE A 97 9.87 4.61 -1.36
CA ILE A 97 10.98 3.74 -1.74
C ILE A 97 12.14 3.87 -0.73
N ALA A 98 12.46 5.09 -0.27
CA ALA A 98 13.47 5.30 0.75
C ALA A 98 13.13 4.60 2.07
N VAL A 99 11.90 4.73 2.55
CA VAL A 99 11.43 4.07 3.79
C VAL A 99 11.40 2.55 3.63
N LEU A 100 10.86 2.02 2.53
CA LEU A 100 10.83 0.59 2.25
C LEU A 100 12.25 0.02 2.09
N GLY A 101 13.16 0.77 1.47
CA GLY A 101 14.56 0.40 1.33
C GLY A 101 15.26 0.32 2.68
N ALA A 102 15.09 1.32 3.53
CA ALA A 102 15.63 1.33 4.89
C ALA A 102 15.06 0.18 5.75
N ALA A 103 13.74 -0.05 5.68
CA ALA A 103 13.08 -1.15 6.37
C ALA A 103 13.57 -2.51 5.86
N GLY A 104 13.72 -2.68 4.54
CA GLY A 104 14.25 -3.89 3.92
C GLY A 104 15.70 -4.17 4.32
N LEU A 105 16.53 -3.13 4.40
CA LEU A 105 17.91 -3.23 4.89
C LEU A 105 17.96 -3.65 6.36
N ALA A 106 17.15 -3.02 7.21
CA ALA A 106 17.06 -3.37 8.64
C ALA A 106 16.60 -4.82 8.83
N VAL A 107 15.58 -5.27 8.08
CA VAL A 107 15.13 -6.67 8.10
C VAL A 107 16.21 -7.61 7.58
N GLY A 108 16.91 -7.26 6.50
CA GLY A 108 18.00 -8.06 5.94
C GLY A 108 19.15 -8.25 6.92
N LEU A 109 19.55 -7.19 7.62
CA LEU A 109 20.57 -7.23 8.67
C LEU A 109 20.10 -8.03 9.90
N ALA A 110 18.81 -7.96 10.25
CA ALA A 110 18.24 -8.77 11.32
C ALA A 110 18.21 -10.28 10.95
N LEU A 111 17.86 -10.61 9.70
CA LEU A 111 17.87 -11.99 9.21
C LEU A 111 19.27 -12.58 9.14
N GLN A 112 20.29 -11.75 8.84
CA GLN A 112 21.69 -12.16 8.89
C GLN A 112 22.06 -12.73 10.27
N GLY A 113 21.55 -12.16 11.38
CA GLY A 113 21.81 -12.69 12.72
C GLY A 113 21.06 -13.98 13.09
N SER A 114 20.06 -14.40 12.31
CA SER A 114 19.27 -15.63 12.55
C SER A 114 19.63 -16.80 11.63
N LEU A 115 20.39 -16.53 10.55
CA LEU A 115 20.83 -17.52 9.57
C LEU A 115 22.25 -18.07 9.86
N PHE A 116 22.86 -17.65 10.97
CA PHE A 116 24.15 -18.13 11.48
C PHE A 116 23.97 -18.95 12.77
#